data_AF-A0A382QHA2-F1
#
_entry.id   AF-A0A382QHA2-F1
#
_cell.length_a   1.000
_cell.length_b   1.000
_cell.length_c   1.000
_cell.angle_alpha   90.00
_cell.angle_beta   90.00
_cell.angle_gamma   90.00
#
_symmetry.space_group_name_H-M   'P 1'
#
loop_
_entity.id
_entity.type
_entity.pdbx_description
1 polymer ?
#
loop_
_entity_poly.entity_id
_entity_poly.type
_entity_poly.pdbx_seq_one_letter_code
_entity_poly.pdbx_strand_id
1 'polypeptide(L)'
;METSGIIFFIGIILIIVGSITWLVGGVMMVSEAFGVSSGWGWACLFVPFACFVFLRKHWKRACDPFYAIVIGAVMVGVGAMLIDTVESAATG
;
A
#
# COMPACT_ATOMS: atom_id res chain seq x y z
N MET A 1 -18.68 -24.56 6.43
CA MET A 1 -17.63 -24.28 7.44
C MET A 1 -16.23 -24.30 6.81
N GLU A 2 -15.88 -25.28 5.98
CA GLU A 2 -14.53 -25.32 5.36
C GLU A 2 -14.25 -24.18 4.37
N THR A 3 -15.22 -23.83 3.52
CA THR A 3 -15.06 -22.80 2.48
C THR A 3 -14.85 -21.40 3.05
N SER A 4 -15.54 -21.07 4.15
CA SER A 4 -15.42 -19.78 4.83
C SER A 4 -14.04 -19.60 5.50
N GLY A 5 -13.46 -20.68 6.02
CA GLY A 5 -12.08 -20.65 6.53
C GLY A 5 -11.06 -20.31 5.44
N ILE A 6 -11.18 -20.93 4.27
CA ILE A 6 -10.26 -20.70 3.13
C ILE A 6 -10.27 -19.23 2.69
N ILE A 7 -11.46 -18.62 2.59
CA ILE A 7 -11.62 -17.22 2.17
C ILE A 7 -10.96 -16.27 3.19
N PHE A 8 -11.11 -16.57 4.49
CA PHE A 8 -10.47 -15.79 5.55
C PHE A 8 -8.94 -15.85 5.47
N PHE A 9 -8.36 -17.03 5.25
CA PHE A 9 -6.92 -17.19 5.05
C PHE A 9 -6.43 -16.43 3.81
N ILE A 10 -7.17 -16.50 2.69
CA ILE A 10 -6.84 -15.75 1.46
C ILE A 10 -6.87 -14.23 1.73
N GLY A 11 -7.88 -13.74 2.45
CA GLY A 11 -8.00 -12.33 2.82
C GLY A 11 -6.81 -11.84 3.64
N ILE A 12 -6.40 -12.61 4.66
CA ILE A 12 -5.21 -12.30 5.49
C ILE A 12 -3.95 -12.24 4.62
N ILE A 13 -3.74 -13.23 3.75
CA ILE A 13 -2.57 -13.26 2.87
C ILE A 13 -2.57 -12.04 1.94
N LEU A 14 -3.72 -11.66 1.38
CA LEU A 14 -3.84 -10.46 0.54
C LEU A 14 -3.48 -9.19 1.32
N ILE A 15 -3.95 -9.06 2.56
CA ILE A 15 -3.63 -7.90 3.41
C ILE A 15 -2.14 -7.85 3.74
N ILE A 16 -1.52 -8.99 4.07
CA ILE A 16 -0.09 -9.06 4.37
C ILE A 16 0.73 -8.68 3.14
N VAL A 17 0.47 -9.32 1.99
CA VAL A 17 1.20 -9.05 0.75
C VAL A 17 0.97 -7.61 0.29
N GLY A 18 -0.27 -7.13 0.31
CA GLY A 18 -0.61 -5.75 -0.03
C GLY A 18 0.06 -4.72 0.88
N SER A 19 0.14 -5.00 2.19
CA SER A 19 0.85 -4.14 3.15
C SER A 19 2.35 -4.11 2.89
N ILE A 20 2.96 -5.24 2.53
CA ILE A 20 4.37 -5.30 2.15
C ILE A 20 4.60 -4.48 0.88
N THR A 21 3.77 -4.66 -0.16
CA THR A 21 3.89 -3.90 -1.41
C THR A 21 3.72 -2.40 -1.18
N TRP A 22 2.78 -2.01 -0.32
CA TRP A 22 2.57 -0.61 0.07
C TRP A 22 3.80 -0.03 0.79
N LEU A 23 4.38 -0.77 1.73
CA LEU A 23 5.64 -0.41 2.40
C LEU A 23 6.81 -0.30 1.43
N VAL A 24 6.97 -1.26 0.52
CA VAL A 24 8.05 -1.26 -0.49
C VAL A 24 7.93 -0.03 -1.39
N GLY A 25 6.73 0.30 -1.85
CA GLY A 25 6.49 1.50 -2.64
C GLY A 25 6.82 2.78 -1.87
N GLY A 26 6.45 2.85 -0.59
CA GLY A 26 6.81 3.96 0.30
C GLY A 26 8.33 4.11 0.49
N VAL A 27 9.03 3.00 0.75
CA VAL A 27 10.50 3.00 0.92
C VAL A 27 11.22 3.38 -0.37
N MET A 28 10.76 2.89 -1.53
CA MET A 28 11.30 3.29 -2.84
C MET A 28 11.08 4.78 -3.10
N MET A 29 9.92 5.33 -2.74
CA MET A 29 9.66 6.76 -2.89
C MET A 29 10.58 7.61 -2.01
N VAL A 30 10.82 7.17 -0.78
CA VAL A 30 11.75 7.83 0.15
C VAL A 30 13.20 7.72 -0.34
N SER A 31 13.62 6.56 -0.86
CA SER A 31 14.98 6.37 -1.36
C SER A 31 15.26 7.24 -2.59
N GLU A 32 14.30 7.36 -3.50
CA GLU A 32 14.40 8.29 -4.63
C GLU A 32 14.41 9.75 -4.19
N ALA A 33 13.63 10.10 -3.16
CA ALA A 33 13.61 11.44 -2.59
C ALA A 33 14.97 11.83 -1.99
N PHE A 34 15.61 10.93 -1.24
CA PHE A 34 16.98 11.10 -0.75
C PHE A 34 18.00 11.21 -1.89
N GLY A 35 17.81 10.44 -2.97
CA GLY A 35 18.67 10.52 -4.16
C GLY A 35 18.55 11.83 -4.94
N VAL A 36 17.46 12.59 -4.77
CA VAL A 36 17.30 13.94 -5.36
C VAL A 36 17.80 15.02 -4.42
N SER A 37 17.36 15.01 -3.15
CA SER A 37 17.92 15.90 -2.11
C SER A 37 17.58 15.38 -0.71
N SER A 38 18.49 15.56 0.25
CA SER A 38 18.22 15.22 1.65
C SER A 38 16.95 15.90 2.21
N GLY A 39 16.62 17.13 1.78
CA GLY A 39 15.42 17.83 2.26
C GLY A 39 14.10 17.15 1.87
N TRP A 40 14.03 16.61 0.64
CA TRP A 40 12.86 15.86 0.16
C TRP A 40 12.71 14.51 0.85
N GLY A 41 13.83 13.82 1.14
CA GLY A 41 13.80 12.56 1.90
C GLY A 41 13.18 12.75 3.29
N TRP A 42 13.62 13.77 4.03
CA TRP A 42 13.06 14.09 5.34
C TRP A 42 11.62 14.59 5.27
N ALA A 43 11.29 15.40 4.24
CA ALA A 43 9.92 15.87 4.04
C ALA A 43 8.96 14.71 3.76
N CYS A 44 9.30 13.78 2.87
CA CYS A 44 8.50 12.59 2.57
C CYS A 44 8.39 11.63 3.77
N LEU A 45 9.41 11.55 4.63
CA LEU A 45 9.41 10.68 5.81
C LEU A 45 8.49 11.21 6.92
N PHE A 46 8.52 12.52 7.18
CA PHE A 46 7.72 13.13 8.25
C PHE A 46 6.35 13.60 7.80
N VAL A 47 6.19 13.91 6.51
CA VAL A 47 4.97 14.51 5.96
C VAL A 47 4.52 13.71 4.74
N PRO A 48 3.47 12.86 4.86
CA PRO A 48 2.95 12.12 3.71
C PRO A 48 2.41 13.04 2.60
N PHE A 49 2.01 14.28 2.96
CA PHE A 49 1.67 15.32 1.96
C PHE A 49 2.86 15.75 1.11
N ALA A 50 4.10 15.69 1.62
CA ALA A 50 5.28 16.00 0.82
C ALA A 50 5.50 14.96 -0.28
N CYS A 51 5.12 13.70 -0.07
CA CYS A 51 5.12 12.67 -1.13
C CYS A 51 4.27 13.10 -2.32
N PHE A 52 3.09 13.68 -2.11
CA PHE A 52 2.25 14.17 -3.22
C PHE A 52 2.90 15.31 -4.00
N VAL A 53 3.56 16.25 -3.30
CA VAL A 53 4.28 17.34 -3.96
C VAL A 53 5.50 16.81 -4.72
N PHE A 54 6.23 15.85 -4.13
CA PHE A 54 7.37 15.17 -4.76
C PHE A 54 6.93 14.38 -6.00
N LEU A 55 5.81 13.64 -5.93
CA LEU A 55 5.22 12.92 -7.05
C LEU A 55 4.92 13.86 -8.22
N ARG A 56 4.30 15.01 -7.94
CA ARG A 56 4.02 16.02 -8.97
C ARG A 56 5.29 16.59 -9.60
N LYS A 57 6.31 16.86 -8.78
CA LYS A 57 7.55 17.52 -9.22
C LYS A 57 8.54 16.55 -9.89
N HIS A 58 8.51 15.29 -9.49
CA HIS A 58 9.41 14.22 -9.95
C HIS A 58 8.62 13.03 -10.51
N TRP A 59 7.59 13.32 -11.30
CA TRP A 59 6.66 12.33 -11.87
C TRP A 59 7.37 11.14 -12.55
N LYS A 60 8.46 11.41 -13.27
CA LYS A 60 9.19 10.37 -14.02
C LYS A 60 9.93 9.36 -13.13
N ARG A 61 10.26 9.73 -11.89
CA ARG A 61 10.87 8.83 -10.89
C ARG A 61 9.80 8.23 -9.98
N ALA A 62 8.92 9.10 -9.48
CA ALA A 62 7.93 8.70 -8.50
C ALA A 62 6.76 7.86 -9.07
N CYS A 63 6.63 7.69 -10.39
CA CYS A 63 5.55 6.88 -10.99
C CYS A 63 5.64 5.40 -10.60
N ASP A 64 6.84 4.81 -10.65
CA ASP A 64 7.09 3.41 -10.29
C ASP A 64 6.75 3.10 -8.82
N PRO A 65 7.29 3.83 -7.82
CA PRO A 65 6.92 3.59 -6.43
C PRO A 65 5.46 3.93 -6.14
N PHE A 66 4.88 4.93 -6.81
CA PHE A 66 3.46 5.25 -6.65
C PHE A 66 2.55 4.14 -7.16
N TYR A 67 2.89 3.50 -8.27
CA TYR A 67 2.14 2.32 -8.75
C TYR A 67 2.19 1.17 -7.74
N ALA A 68 3.35 0.92 -7.13
CA ALA A 68 3.46 -0.09 -6.07
C ALA A 68 2.59 0.25 -4.85
N ILE A 69 2.57 1.51 -4.42
CA ILE A 69 1.69 2.01 -3.34
C ILE A 69 0.22 1.77 -3.70
N VAL A 70 -0.22 2.15 -4.91
CA VAL A 70 -1.61 2.01 -5.34
C VAL A 70 -2.02 0.55 -5.45
N ILE A 71 -1.19 -0.31 -6.03
CA ILE A 71 -1.45 -1.76 -6.13
C ILE A 71 -1.57 -2.37 -4.73
N GLY A 72 -0.63 -2.04 -3.82
CA GLY A 72 -0.68 -2.50 -2.44
C GLY A 72 -1.95 -2.04 -1.72
N ALA A 73 -2.33 -0.77 -1.87
CA ALA A 73 -3.55 -0.22 -1.25
C ALA A 73 -4.83 -0.88 -1.77
N VAL A 74 -4.93 -1.13 -3.08
CA VAL A 74 -6.06 -1.85 -3.67
C VAL A 74 -6.11 -3.29 -3.15
N MET A 75 -4.96 -3.95 -3.07
CA MET A 75 -4.87 -5.33 -2.60
C MET A 75 -5.28 -5.45 -1.12
N VAL A 76 -4.86 -4.52 -0.26
CA VAL A 76 -5.34 -4.45 1.13
C VAL A 76 -6.84 -4.19 1.19
N GLY A 77 -7.36 -3.26 0.39
CA GLY A 77 -8.80 -2.95 0.34
C GLY A 77 -9.66 -4.14 -0.07
N VAL A 78 -9.24 -4.87 -1.11
CA VAL A 78 -9.93 -6.08 -1.57
C VAL A 78 -9.86 -7.19 -0.51
N GLY A 79 -8.70 -7.38 0.13
CA GLY A 79 -8.55 -8.34 1.23
C GLY A 79 -9.45 -8.03 2.41
N ALA A 80 -9.56 -6.75 2.80
CA ALA A 80 -10.43 -6.30 3.88
C ALA A 80 -11.92 -6.52 3.56
N MET A 81 -12.36 -6.21 2.33
CA MET A 81 -13.75 -6.46 1.91
C MET A 81 -14.09 -7.95 1.86
N LEU A 82 -13.13 -8.80 1.47
CA LEU A 82 -13.30 -10.26 1.51
C LEU A 82 -13.52 -10.77 2.93
N ILE A 83 -12.77 -10.24 3.91
CA ILE A 83 -12.92 -10.61 5.33
C ILE A 83 -14.28 -10.14 5.87
N ASP A 84 -14.67 -8.90 5.57
CA ASP A 84 -15.96 -8.33 5.97
C ASP A 84 -17.16 -9.10 5.40
N THR A 85 -17.05 -9.56 4.15
CA THR A 85 -18.05 -10.42 3.51
C THR A 85 -18.17 -11.78 4.21
N VAL A 86 -17.07 -12.35 4.70
CA VAL A 86 -17.09 -13.61 5.46
C VAL A 86 -17.72 -13.42 6.84
N GLU A 87 -17.45 -12.30 7.51
CA GLU A 87 -18.07 -11.96 8.79
C GLU A 87 -19.59 -11.78 8.65
N SER A 88 -20.02 -11.06 7.60
CA SER A 88 -21.43 -10.84 7.26
C SER A 88 -22.19 -12.16 7.03
N ALA A 89 -21.53 -13.15 6.41
CA ALA A 89 -22.10 -14.48 6.16
C ALA A 89 -22.13 -15.38 7.42
N ALA A 90 -21.39 -15.03 8.48
CA ALA A 90 -21.39 -15.77 9.74
C ALA A 90 -22.46 -15.27 10.74
N THR A 91 -22.93 -14.03 10.58
CA THR A 91 -23.99 -13.42 11.41
C THR A 91 -25.40 -13.53 10.82
N GLY A 92 -25.55 -14.05 9.60
CA GLY A 92 -26.82 -14.21 8.88
C GLY A 92 -27.47 -15.58 9.03
#